data_AF-A0A0C2DHN1-F1
#
_entry.id   AF-A0A0C2DHN1-F1
#
_cell.length_a   1.000
_cell.length_b   1.000
_cell.length_c   1.000
_cell.angle_alpha   90.00
_cell.angle_beta   90.00
_cell.angle_gamma   90.00
#
_symmetry.space_group_name_H-M   'P 1'
#
loop_
_entity.id
_entity.type
_entity.pdbx_description
1 polymer ?
#
loop_
_entity_poly.entity_id
_entity_poly.type
_entity_poly.pdbx_seq_one_letter_code
_entity_poly.pdbx_strand_id
1 'polypeptide(L)'
;MNKFEKDFMIFPEYTDTDDVKAIQGFTEVLRKSLELSVDHGELEAHGSLTDSVKAALQDSAVFSALIPSSYEGLGLGHKDQMKVFEIFRVVSSLKRLFGQEKLEDEMRNPKLTHYIAEHAHPSLQMACQDLEFSMSRVNNVITKLMSELGKNLENDYATLDRLVSVLQNHLAMVAVISRASRSYSIGLRNSDVELAWATFICSRLSRENWFLLEELNDYFGLLRLNPSLLNVGRAVFDMVGYQIESPLERNW
;
A
#
# COMPACT_ATOMS: atom_id res chain seq x y z
N MET A 1 -31.67 20.03 -18.42
CA MET A 1 -31.50 18.81 -17.60
C MET A 1 -30.43 17.97 -18.29
N ASN A 2 -29.19 18.05 -17.83
CA ASN A 2 -28.04 17.38 -18.47
C ASN A 2 -28.15 15.88 -18.20
N LYS A 3 -28.55 15.10 -19.21
CA LYS A 3 -28.47 13.64 -19.15
C LYS A 3 -27.00 13.26 -19.31
N PHE A 4 -26.45 12.62 -18.28
CA PHE A 4 -25.13 12.00 -18.31
C PHE A 4 -25.09 10.93 -19.42
N GLU A 5 -24.19 11.09 -20.40
CA GLU A 5 -23.98 10.13 -21.48
C GLU A 5 -23.23 8.90 -20.92
N LYS A 6 -23.92 7.76 -20.87
CA LYS A 6 -23.35 6.49 -20.37
C LYS A 6 -22.35 5.85 -21.33
N ASP A 7 -22.23 6.37 -22.54
CA ASP A 7 -21.32 5.85 -23.57
C ASP A 7 -19.84 6.09 -23.22
N PHE A 8 -19.55 7.03 -22.31
CA PHE A 8 -18.23 7.17 -21.70
C PHE A 8 -17.91 6.08 -20.65
N MET A 9 -18.91 5.28 -20.25
CA MET A 9 -18.76 4.13 -19.35
C MET A 9 -18.91 2.79 -20.08
N ILE A 10 -18.63 2.74 -21.39
CA ILE A 10 -18.50 1.46 -22.07
C ILE A 10 -17.24 0.80 -21.51
N PHE A 11 -17.45 -0.21 -20.68
CA PHE A 11 -16.37 -1.05 -20.20
C PHE A 11 -15.65 -1.60 -21.42
N PRO A 12 -14.31 -1.59 -21.47
CA PRO A 12 -13.63 -1.97 -22.69
C PRO A 12 -13.85 -3.47 -22.98
N GLU A 13 -14.82 -3.81 -23.84
CA GLU A 13 -15.03 -5.19 -24.32
C GLU A 13 -14.03 -5.51 -25.45
N TYR A 14 -13.62 -6.77 -25.55
CA TYR A 14 -12.79 -7.22 -26.67
C TYR A 14 -13.64 -7.21 -27.93
N THR A 15 -13.32 -6.33 -28.88
CA THR A 15 -14.09 -6.18 -30.11
C THR A 15 -13.83 -7.31 -31.10
N ASP A 16 -12.62 -7.91 -31.07
CA ASP A 16 -12.18 -8.92 -32.03
C ASP A 16 -11.87 -10.27 -31.37
N THR A 17 -12.32 -11.36 -31.98
CA THR A 17 -12.14 -12.73 -31.47
C THR A 17 -10.69 -13.20 -31.48
N ASP A 18 -9.84 -12.58 -32.29
CA ASP A 18 -8.45 -12.99 -32.44
C ASP A 18 -7.56 -12.40 -31.32
N ASP A 19 -7.86 -11.19 -30.83
CA ASP A 19 -7.24 -10.61 -29.64
C ASP A 19 -7.52 -11.47 -28.40
N VAL A 20 -8.76 -11.95 -28.27
CA VAL A 20 -9.17 -12.85 -27.17
C VAL A 20 -8.40 -14.18 -27.23
N LYS A 21 -8.18 -14.74 -28.41
CA LYS A 21 -7.42 -15.99 -28.57
C LYS A 21 -5.93 -15.77 -28.31
N ALA A 22 -5.37 -14.64 -28.74
CA ALA A 22 -3.97 -14.29 -28.51
C ALA A 22 -3.67 -14.15 -27.02
N ILE A 23 -4.51 -13.40 -26.29
CA ILE A 23 -4.36 -13.27 -24.84
C ILE A 23 -4.60 -14.60 -24.14
N GLN A 24 -5.59 -15.40 -24.57
CA GLN A 24 -5.83 -16.74 -24.02
C GLN A 24 -4.63 -17.68 -24.21
N GLY A 25 -4.01 -17.67 -25.39
CA GLY A 25 -2.81 -18.46 -25.67
C GLY A 25 -1.63 -18.05 -24.78
N PHE A 26 -1.36 -16.75 -24.69
CA PHE A 26 -0.32 -16.21 -23.80
C PHE A 26 -0.59 -16.58 -22.34
N THR A 27 -1.84 -16.44 -21.90
CA THR A 27 -2.25 -16.75 -20.53
C THR A 27 -2.02 -18.23 -20.19
N GLU A 28 -2.35 -19.15 -21.09
CA GLU A 28 -2.22 -20.58 -20.86
C GLU A 28 -0.75 -21.04 -20.80
N VAL A 29 0.12 -20.45 -21.62
CA VAL A 29 1.57 -20.73 -21.61
C VAL A 29 2.21 -20.23 -20.32
N LEU A 30 1.89 -18.99 -19.92
CA LEU A 30 2.38 -18.40 -18.68
C LEU A 30 1.94 -19.22 -17.45
N ARG A 31 0.68 -19.68 -17.43
CA ARG A 31 0.15 -20.52 -16.35
C ARG A 31 0.95 -21.81 -16.20
N LYS A 32 1.15 -22.55 -17.30
CA LYS A 32 1.89 -23.83 -17.28
C LYS A 32 3.36 -23.66 -16.89
N SER A 33 3.99 -22.59 -17.36
CA SER A 33 5.37 -22.25 -17.00
C SER A 33 5.51 -21.97 -15.49
N LEU A 34 4.55 -21.24 -14.92
CA LEU A 34 4.52 -20.96 -13.48
C LEU A 34 4.20 -22.20 -12.64
N GLU A 35 3.27 -23.06 -13.07
CA GLU A 35 2.96 -24.32 -12.37
C GLU A 35 4.16 -25.28 -12.31
N LEU A 36 5.04 -25.26 -13.33
CA LEU A 36 6.23 -26.11 -13.37
C LEU A 36 7.46 -25.52 -12.65
N SER A 37 7.55 -24.19 -12.56
CA SER A 37 8.73 -23.49 -12.00
C SER A 37 8.59 -23.17 -10.52
N VAL A 38 7.35 -23.15 -9.99
CA VAL A 38 7.05 -22.85 -8.60
C VAL A 38 7.16 -24.13 -7.76
N ASP A 39 8.26 -24.24 -7.01
CA ASP A 39 8.36 -25.22 -5.91
C ASP A 39 7.78 -24.63 -4.64
N HIS A 40 6.69 -25.21 -4.16
CA HIS A 40 5.97 -24.76 -2.97
C HIS A 40 6.81 -24.83 -1.69
N GLY A 41 7.72 -25.81 -1.58
CA GLY A 41 8.54 -26.00 -0.37
C GLY A 41 9.67 -24.97 -0.24
N GLU A 42 10.33 -24.62 -1.35
CA GLU A 42 11.38 -23.59 -1.34
C GLU A 42 10.81 -22.17 -1.20
N LEU A 43 9.63 -21.90 -1.78
CA LEU A 43 8.96 -20.61 -1.63
C LEU A 43 8.56 -20.33 -0.18
N GLU A 44 8.11 -21.36 0.55
CA GLU A 44 7.74 -21.28 1.96
C GLU A 44 8.95 -21.01 2.88
N ALA A 45 10.12 -21.57 2.56
CA ALA A 45 11.32 -21.44 3.37
C ALA A 45 12.05 -20.09 3.21
N HIS A 46 12.07 -19.53 1.98
CA HIS A 46 12.89 -18.35 1.66
C HIS A 46 12.11 -17.03 1.53
N GLY A 47 10.77 -17.07 1.46
CA GLY A 47 9.92 -15.86 1.41
C GLY A 47 10.15 -14.95 0.19
N SER A 48 10.92 -15.41 -0.80
CA SER A 48 11.29 -14.69 -2.00
C SER A 48 11.05 -15.56 -3.24
N LEU A 49 10.88 -14.93 -4.41
CA LEU A 49 10.77 -15.67 -5.66
C LEU A 49 12.11 -16.36 -5.93
N THR A 50 12.10 -17.68 -6.02
CA THR A 50 13.28 -18.47 -6.40
C THR A 50 13.75 -18.06 -7.79
N ASP A 51 15.04 -18.22 -8.06
CA ASP A 51 15.62 -17.80 -9.34
C ASP A 51 15.02 -18.61 -10.53
N SER A 52 14.52 -19.82 -10.28
CA SER A 52 13.70 -20.60 -11.21
C SER A 52 12.41 -19.87 -11.63
N VAL A 53 11.69 -19.28 -10.68
CA VAL A 53 10.46 -18.53 -10.95
C VAL A 53 10.77 -17.21 -11.64
N LYS A 54 11.87 -16.54 -11.28
CA LYS A 54 12.32 -15.33 -11.98
C LYS A 54 12.70 -15.63 -13.44
N ALA A 55 13.40 -16.74 -13.69
CA ALA A 55 13.74 -17.19 -15.03
C ALA A 55 12.48 -17.53 -15.83
N ALA A 56 11.51 -18.24 -15.24
CA ALA A 56 10.24 -18.55 -15.89
C ALA A 56 9.43 -17.29 -16.28
N LEU A 57 9.48 -16.24 -15.46
CA LEU A 57 8.86 -14.95 -15.76
C LEU A 57 9.58 -14.18 -16.87
N GLN A 58 10.90 -14.27 -16.91
CA GLN A 58 11.72 -13.68 -17.97
C GLN A 58 11.49 -14.42 -19.30
N ASP A 59 11.49 -15.75 -19.29
CA ASP A 59 11.26 -16.60 -20.46
C ASP A 59 9.83 -16.47 -21.01
N SER A 60 8.86 -16.18 -20.13
CA SER A 60 7.46 -15.92 -20.51
C SER A 60 7.25 -14.49 -21.02
N ALA A 61 8.30 -13.68 -21.15
CA ALA A 61 8.25 -12.31 -21.67
C ALA A 61 7.24 -11.38 -20.94
N VAL A 62 6.94 -11.67 -19.67
CA VAL A 62 5.95 -10.94 -18.88
C VAL A 62 6.33 -9.47 -18.73
N PHE A 63 7.62 -9.17 -18.59
CA PHE A 63 8.10 -7.80 -18.40
C PHE A 63 8.09 -6.97 -19.69
N SER A 64 8.07 -7.63 -20.86
CA SER A 64 7.89 -6.96 -22.16
C SER A 64 6.44 -6.96 -22.64
N ALA A 65 5.51 -7.51 -21.85
CA ALA A 65 4.08 -7.54 -22.12
C ALA A 65 3.50 -6.16 -22.47
N LEU A 66 3.92 -5.12 -21.73
CA LEU A 66 3.37 -3.76 -21.83
C LEU A 66 4.11 -2.88 -22.84
N ILE A 67 5.26 -3.35 -23.32
CA ILE A 67 6.09 -2.58 -24.23
C ILE A 67 5.39 -2.61 -25.60
N PRO A 68 5.14 -1.47 -26.25
CA PRO A 68 4.55 -1.44 -27.59
C PRO A 68 5.34 -2.29 -28.57
N SER A 69 4.67 -2.92 -29.53
CA SER A 69 5.30 -3.77 -30.55
C SER A 69 6.33 -3.04 -31.41
N SER A 70 6.27 -1.70 -31.47
CA SER A 70 7.28 -0.84 -32.09
C SER A 70 8.64 -0.88 -31.40
N TYR A 71 8.71 -1.36 -30.16
CA TYR A 71 9.92 -1.48 -29.34
C TYR A 71 10.22 -2.94 -28.98
N GLU A 72 9.87 -3.88 -29.87
CA GLU A 72 10.07 -5.33 -29.68
C GLU A 72 9.34 -5.91 -28.46
N GLY A 73 8.32 -5.22 -27.95
CA GLY A 73 7.42 -5.72 -26.91
C GLY A 73 6.19 -6.43 -27.46
N LEU A 74 5.38 -7.00 -26.56
CA LEU A 74 4.15 -7.72 -26.95
C LEU A 74 2.97 -6.79 -27.24
N GLY A 75 3.07 -5.49 -26.92
CA GLY A 75 2.06 -4.49 -27.23
C GLY A 75 0.71 -4.70 -26.56
N LEU A 76 0.67 -5.40 -25.41
CA LEU A 76 -0.57 -5.72 -24.72
C LEU A 76 -1.20 -4.46 -24.11
N GLY A 77 -2.46 -4.21 -24.47
CA GLY A 77 -3.22 -3.06 -23.99
C GLY A 77 -3.66 -3.26 -22.54
N HIS A 78 -4.14 -2.18 -21.89
CA HIS A 78 -4.58 -2.23 -20.48
C HIS A 78 -5.62 -3.33 -20.18
N LYS A 79 -6.40 -3.78 -21.17
CA LYS A 79 -7.36 -4.89 -21.02
C LYS A 79 -6.68 -6.25 -20.92
N ASP A 80 -5.67 -6.48 -21.76
CA ASP A 80 -4.87 -7.71 -21.81
C ASP A 80 -4.08 -7.88 -20.52
N GLN A 81 -3.55 -6.75 -20.01
CA GLN A 81 -2.89 -6.69 -18.71
C GLN A 81 -3.77 -7.21 -17.59
N MET A 82 -5.04 -6.82 -17.53
CA MET A 82 -5.97 -7.30 -16.49
C MET A 82 -6.15 -8.82 -16.52
N LYS A 83 -6.05 -9.44 -17.70
CA LYS A 83 -6.17 -10.89 -17.88
C LYS A 83 -4.86 -11.63 -17.58
N VAL A 84 -3.71 -11.03 -17.88
CA VAL A 84 -2.40 -11.52 -17.42
C VAL A 84 -2.29 -11.42 -15.90
N PHE A 85 -2.75 -10.31 -15.31
CA PHE A 85 -2.85 -10.12 -13.88
C PHE A 85 -3.79 -11.14 -13.22
N GLU A 86 -4.82 -11.64 -13.91
CA GLU A 86 -5.68 -12.72 -13.42
C GLU A 86 -4.91 -14.04 -13.21
N ILE A 87 -3.89 -14.33 -14.01
CA ILE A 87 -3.05 -15.54 -13.86
C ILE A 87 -2.00 -15.36 -12.78
N PHE A 88 -1.40 -14.17 -12.74
CA PHE A 88 -0.63 -13.77 -11.57
C PHE A 88 -1.48 -13.87 -10.32
N ARG A 89 -2.80 -13.67 -10.44
CA ARG A 89 -3.78 -13.90 -9.39
C ARG A 89 -3.93 -15.36 -8.99
N VAL A 90 -3.64 -16.35 -9.81
CA VAL A 90 -3.64 -17.78 -9.42
C VAL A 90 -2.38 -18.09 -8.60
N VAL A 91 -1.23 -17.61 -9.04
CA VAL A 91 0.04 -17.71 -8.29
C VAL A 91 0.00 -16.89 -6.99
N SER A 92 -0.70 -15.75 -6.98
CA SER A 92 -0.95 -14.96 -5.78
C SER A 92 -2.19 -15.39 -4.98
N SER A 93 -3.10 -16.20 -5.53
CA SER A 93 -4.16 -16.87 -4.76
C SER A 93 -3.59 -18.01 -3.92
N LEU A 94 -2.50 -18.64 -4.36
CA LEU A 94 -1.71 -19.55 -3.53
C LEU A 94 -0.93 -18.80 -2.44
N LYS A 95 -0.48 -17.55 -2.70
CA LYS A 95 0.08 -16.65 -1.67
C LYS A 95 -0.97 -16.07 -0.72
N ARG A 96 -2.23 -15.91 -1.16
CA ARG A 96 -3.42 -15.61 -0.33
C ARG A 96 -3.82 -16.79 0.58
N LEU A 97 -3.35 -18.00 0.31
CA LEU A 97 -3.68 -19.20 1.08
C LEU A 97 -2.74 -19.43 2.28
N PHE A 98 -1.56 -18.83 2.32
CA PHE A 98 -0.61 -18.98 3.42
C PHE A 98 0.06 -17.65 3.83
N GLY A 99 -0.54 -16.97 4.82
CA GLY A 99 0.22 -16.21 5.82
C GLY A 99 0.09 -14.68 5.84
N GLN A 100 -0.40 -14.02 4.78
CA GLN A 100 -0.62 -12.57 4.79
C GLN A 100 -2.04 -12.12 5.20
N GLU A 101 -3.01 -13.05 5.19
CA GLU A 101 -4.34 -12.79 5.76
C GLU A 101 -4.23 -12.40 7.24
N LYS A 102 -3.30 -13.01 7.97
CA LYS A 102 -3.03 -12.70 9.38
C LYS A 102 -2.48 -11.29 9.57
N LEU A 103 -1.58 -10.81 8.70
CA LEU A 103 -1.01 -9.46 8.82
C LEU A 103 -2.02 -8.39 8.38
N GLU A 104 -2.78 -8.63 7.32
CA GLU A 104 -3.85 -7.73 6.89
C GLU A 104 -5.00 -7.70 7.90
N ASP A 105 -5.37 -8.84 8.47
CA ASP A 105 -6.34 -8.95 9.57
C ASP A 105 -5.79 -8.30 10.84
N GLU A 106 -4.50 -8.44 11.16
CA GLU A 106 -3.88 -7.76 12.30
C GLU A 106 -3.72 -6.26 12.06
N MET A 107 -3.60 -5.80 10.81
CA MET A 107 -3.64 -4.38 10.48
C MET A 107 -5.06 -3.84 10.59
N ARG A 108 -6.06 -4.54 10.04
CA ARG A 108 -7.48 -4.15 10.13
C ARG A 108 -8.00 -4.19 11.56
N ASN A 109 -7.74 -5.27 12.26
CA ASN A 109 -8.19 -5.53 13.63
C ASN A 109 -7.03 -5.94 14.55
N PRO A 110 -6.17 -4.99 14.93
CA PRO A 110 -5.04 -5.24 15.81
C PRO A 110 -5.51 -5.64 17.21
N LYS A 111 -4.76 -6.52 17.86
CA LYS A 111 -5.01 -6.89 19.26
C LYS A 111 -4.61 -5.75 20.20
N LEU A 112 -5.44 -5.52 21.22
CA LEU A 112 -5.07 -4.71 22.37
C LEU A 112 -4.13 -5.51 23.27
N THR A 113 -2.97 -4.94 23.58
CA THR A 113 -1.91 -5.57 24.37
C THR A 113 -1.44 -4.72 25.54
N HIS A 114 -1.72 -3.42 25.52
CA HIS A 114 -1.21 -2.41 26.44
C HIS A 114 -2.28 -1.94 27.44
N TYR A 115 -3.56 -2.19 27.18
CA TYR A 115 -4.68 -1.87 28.07
C TYR A 115 -4.68 -0.40 28.55
N ILE A 116 -4.39 0.53 27.63
CA ILE A 116 -4.20 1.96 27.96
C ILE A 116 -5.47 2.57 28.58
N ALA A 117 -6.64 2.03 28.21
CA ALA A 117 -7.93 2.44 28.75
C ALA A 117 -8.05 2.23 30.28
N GLU A 118 -7.32 1.29 30.88
CA GLU A 118 -7.36 1.03 32.33
C GLU A 118 -6.64 2.11 33.14
N HIS A 119 -5.73 2.85 32.50
CA HIS A 119 -4.92 3.90 33.11
C HIS A 119 -5.48 5.32 32.87
N ALA A 120 -6.56 5.44 32.11
CA ALA A 120 -7.24 6.70 31.82
C ALA A 120 -8.64 6.74 32.43
N HIS A 121 -9.24 7.93 32.48
CA HIS A 121 -10.62 8.07 32.89
C HIS A 121 -11.54 7.24 31.95
N PRO A 122 -12.53 6.48 32.47
CA PRO A 122 -13.36 5.57 31.65
C PRO A 122 -14.05 6.23 30.46
N SER A 123 -14.40 7.53 30.56
CA SER A 123 -14.99 8.29 29.45
C SER A 123 -14.07 8.43 28.21
N LEU A 124 -12.77 8.18 28.35
CA LEU A 124 -11.79 8.24 27.25
C LEU A 124 -11.50 6.87 26.64
N GLN A 125 -12.26 5.82 27.00
CA GLN A 125 -12.02 4.45 26.54
C GLN A 125 -11.83 4.35 25.01
N MET A 126 -12.70 4.98 24.22
CA MET A 126 -12.60 4.96 22.76
C MET A 126 -11.30 5.62 22.25
N ALA A 127 -10.90 6.73 22.86
CA ALA A 127 -9.67 7.44 22.48
C ALA A 127 -8.41 6.61 22.80
N CYS A 128 -8.41 5.91 23.94
CA CYS A 128 -7.34 4.99 24.32
C CYS A 128 -7.28 3.78 23.38
N GLN A 129 -8.43 3.22 22.98
CA GLN A 129 -8.49 2.11 22.02
C GLN A 129 -7.96 2.54 20.64
N ASP A 130 -8.36 3.72 20.15
CA ASP A 130 -7.87 4.29 18.88
C ASP A 130 -6.34 4.44 18.86
N LEU A 131 -5.75 4.87 19.99
CA LEU A 131 -4.30 4.94 20.16
C LEU A 131 -3.67 3.55 20.14
N GLU A 132 -4.21 2.63 20.93
CA GLU A 132 -3.64 1.30 21.11
C GLU A 132 -3.67 0.49 19.80
N PHE A 133 -4.77 0.55 19.05
CA PHE A 133 -4.85 -0.03 17.72
C PHE A 133 -3.80 0.54 16.77
N SER A 134 -3.58 1.86 16.81
CA SER A 134 -2.57 2.52 15.99
C SER A 134 -1.14 2.09 16.40
N MET A 135 -0.86 1.91 17.69
CA MET A 135 0.43 1.42 18.20
C MET A 135 0.72 -0.02 17.74
N SER A 136 -0.27 -0.92 17.83
CA SER A 136 -0.13 -2.30 17.35
C SER A 136 0.15 -2.37 15.84
N ARG A 137 -0.53 -1.53 15.04
CA ARG A 137 -0.26 -1.44 13.58
C ARG A 137 1.16 -0.99 13.29
N VAL A 138 1.67 0.01 14.00
CA VAL A 138 3.06 0.47 13.86
C VAL A 138 4.04 -0.65 14.14
N ASN A 139 3.84 -1.42 15.21
CA ASN A 139 4.74 -2.53 15.55
C ASN A 139 4.81 -3.58 14.43
N ASN A 140 3.66 -3.90 13.82
CA ASN A 140 3.59 -4.82 12.69
C ASN A 140 4.32 -4.27 11.46
N VAL A 141 4.08 -3.00 11.10
CA VAL A 141 4.72 -2.35 9.96
C VAL A 141 6.23 -2.23 10.16
N ILE A 142 6.70 -1.82 11.34
CA ILE A 142 8.15 -1.73 11.65
C ILE A 142 8.81 -3.10 11.56
N THR A 143 8.18 -4.14 12.11
CA THR A 143 8.72 -5.52 12.05
C THR A 143 8.90 -5.97 10.60
N LYS A 144 7.94 -5.66 9.73
CA LYS A 144 8.01 -5.93 8.28
C LYS A 144 9.08 -5.09 7.59
N LEU A 145 9.16 -3.79 7.87
CA LEU A 145 10.19 -2.93 7.28
C LEU A 145 11.61 -3.39 7.69
N MET A 146 11.80 -3.80 8.94
CA MET A 146 13.08 -4.33 9.40
C MET A 146 13.45 -5.66 8.75
N SER A 147 12.48 -6.55 8.51
CA SER A 147 12.75 -7.83 7.83
C SER A 147 13.07 -7.65 6.35
N GLU A 148 12.47 -6.65 5.68
CA GLU A 148 12.65 -6.42 4.25
C GLU A 148 13.86 -5.53 3.90
N LEU A 149 14.12 -4.46 4.67
CA LEU A 149 15.19 -3.49 4.38
C LEU A 149 16.45 -3.74 5.21
N GLY A 150 16.32 -4.32 6.40
CA GLY A 150 17.42 -4.50 7.33
C GLY A 150 18.19 -3.18 7.54
N LYS A 151 19.49 -3.19 7.22
CA LYS A 151 20.36 -2.02 7.34
C LYS A 151 20.06 -0.90 6.34
N ASN A 152 19.44 -1.21 5.20
CA ASN A 152 19.16 -0.20 4.17
C ASN A 152 18.06 0.80 4.59
N LEU A 153 17.32 0.50 5.65
CA LEU A 153 16.28 1.38 6.20
C LEU A 153 16.85 2.74 6.65
N GLU A 154 18.11 2.79 7.08
CA GLU A 154 18.77 4.04 7.50
C GLU A 154 18.89 5.07 6.36
N ASN A 155 18.90 4.61 5.12
CA ASN A 155 19.06 5.43 3.93
C ASN A 155 17.71 5.75 3.24
N ASP A 156 16.60 5.19 3.72
CA ASP A 156 15.25 5.46 3.21
C ASP A 156 14.55 6.54 4.04
N TYR A 157 14.92 7.78 3.78
CA TYR A 157 14.38 8.94 4.49
C TYR A 157 12.87 9.13 4.31
N ALA A 158 12.28 8.69 3.18
CA ALA A 158 10.84 8.84 2.97
C ALA A 158 10.07 7.91 3.90
N THR A 159 10.49 6.65 3.98
CA THR A 159 9.90 5.67 4.91
C THR A 159 10.07 6.14 6.36
N LEU A 160 11.26 6.64 6.73
CA LEU A 160 11.53 7.19 8.06
C LEU A 160 10.65 8.41 8.39
N ASP A 161 10.46 9.33 7.44
CA ASP A 161 9.63 10.52 7.61
C ASP A 161 8.16 10.16 7.91
N ARG A 162 7.62 9.16 7.21
CA ARG A 162 6.26 8.65 7.47
C ARG A 162 6.15 8.00 8.85
N LEU A 163 7.14 7.21 9.26
CA LEU A 163 7.18 6.63 10.62
C LEU A 163 7.25 7.71 11.70
N VAL A 164 8.09 8.72 11.51
CA VAL A 164 8.22 9.85 12.44
C VAL A 164 6.90 10.60 12.57
N SER A 165 6.20 10.84 11.46
CA SER A 165 4.89 11.49 11.45
C SER A 165 3.85 10.73 12.29
N VAL A 166 3.81 9.39 12.16
CA VAL A 166 2.92 8.55 12.99
C VAL A 166 3.27 8.63 14.47
N LEU A 167 4.57 8.62 14.82
CA LEU A 167 5.02 8.75 16.22
C LEU A 167 4.70 10.12 16.83
N GLN A 168 4.80 11.20 16.04
CA GLN A 168 4.37 12.53 16.47
C GLN A 168 2.87 12.55 16.78
N ASN A 169 2.05 11.91 15.94
CA ASN A 169 0.63 11.77 16.16
C ASN A 169 0.33 10.96 17.43
N HIS A 170 1.06 9.87 17.70
CA HIS A 170 0.93 9.12 18.97
C HIS A 170 1.26 9.97 20.19
N LEU A 171 2.33 10.77 20.14
CA LEU A 171 2.68 11.67 21.24
C LEU A 171 1.55 12.67 21.50
N ALA A 172 0.96 13.24 20.45
CA ALA A 172 -0.17 14.15 20.56
C ALA A 172 -1.40 13.45 21.17
N MET A 173 -1.73 12.23 20.74
CA MET A 173 -2.81 11.41 21.28
C MET A 173 -2.63 11.12 22.78
N VAL A 174 -1.43 10.66 23.19
CA VAL A 174 -1.10 10.41 24.60
C VAL A 174 -1.23 11.68 25.43
N ALA A 175 -0.73 12.81 24.93
CA ALA A 175 -0.78 14.08 25.64
C ALA A 175 -2.23 14.55 25.87
N VAL A 176 -3.10 14.49 24.86
CA VAL A 176 -4.51 14.90 25.00
C VAL A 176 -5.30 13.95 25.88
N ILE A 177 -5.06 12.63 25.79
CA ILE A 177 -5.70 11.64 26.67
C ILE A 177 -5.28 11.88 28.13
N SER A 178 -3.99 12.01 28.40
CA SER A 178 -3.46 12.25 29.75
C SER A 178 -4.03 13.52 30.37
N ARG A 179 -4.05 14.60 29.58
CA ARG A 179 -4.57 15.90 29.98
C ARG A 179 -6.07 15.84 30.28
N ALA A 180 -6.88 15.34 29.34
CA ALA A 180 -8.33 15.24 29.50
C ALA A 180 -8.73 14.30 30.65
N SER A 181 -8.01 13.18 30.80
CA SER A 181 -8.20 12.22 31.89
C SER A 181 -8.03 12.89 33.25
N ARG A 182 -6.94 13.65 33.42
CA ARG A 182 -6.66 14.39 34.65
C ARG A 182 -7.68 15.51 34.88
N SER A 183 -7.93 16.32 33.86
CA SER A 183 -8.85 17.48 33.91
C SER A 183 -10.24 17.07 34.38
N TYR A 184 -10.76 15.97 33.84
CA TYR A 184 -12.04 15.42 34.23
C TYR A 184 -12.01 14.79 35.63
N SER A 185 -10.95 14.04 35.97
CA SER A 185 -10.81 13.41 37.30
C SER A 185 -10.72 14.40 38.45
N ILE A 186 -10.13 15.58 38.23
CA ILE A 186 -10.05 16.64 39.25
C ILE A 186 -11.23 17.62 39.19
N GLY A 187 -12.15 17.45 38.23
CA GLY A 187 -13.35 18.26 38.10
C GLY A 187 -13.10 19.70 37.62
N LEU A 188 -12.19 19.92 36.67
CA LEU A 188 -12.01 21.26 36.08
C LEU A 188 -13.26 21.72 35.33
N ARG A 189 -13.41 23.04 35.24
CA ARG A 189 -14.48 23.68 34.45
C ARG A 189 -14.33 23.33 32.97
N ASN A 190 -15.44 22.97 32.32
CA ASN A 190 -15.49 22.55 30.91
C ASN A 190 -14.68 21.28 30.60
N SER A 191 -14.43 20.42 31.60
CA SER A 191 -13.72 19.15 31.40
C SER A 191 -14.48 18.16 30.52
N ASP A 192 -15.82 18.27 30.46
CA ASP A 192 -16.70 17.58 29.53
C ASP A 192 -16.39 17.93 28.06
N VAL A 193 -16.16 19.21 27.77
CA VAL A 193 -15.72 19.67 26.45
C VAL A 193 -14.33 19.11 26.15
N GLU A 194 -13.42 19.13 27.13
CA GLU A 194 -12.07 18.58 26.95
C GLU A 194 -12.07 17.08 26.62
N LEU A 195 -12.98 16.29 27.20
CA LEU A 195 -13.20 14.89 26.82
C LEU A 195 -13.61 14.76 25.35
N ALA A 196 -14.60 15.57 24.91
CA ALA A 196 -15.07 15.53 23.52
C ALA A 196 -13.95 15.89 22.52
N TRP A 197 -13.13 16.89 22.87
CA TRP A 197 -11.96 17.28 22.07
C TRP A 197 -10.91 16.16 22.02
N ALA A 198 -10.61 15.52 23.14
CA ALA A 198 -9.66 14.42 23.18
C ALA A 198 -10.12 13.25 22.28
N THR A 199 -11.38 12.85 22.36
CA THR A 199 -11.94 11.81 21.48
C THR A 199 -11.86 12.22 20.01
N PHE A 200 -12.28 13.44 19.66
CA PHE A 200 -12.22 13.92 18.28
C PHE A 200 -10.79 13.92 17.71
N ILE A 201 -9.83 14.45 18.48
CA ILE A 201 -8.41 14.51 18.08
C ILE A 201 -7.86 13.10 17.89
N CYS A 202 -8.09 12.20 18.85
CA CYS A 202 -7.61 10.82 18.76
C CYS A 202 -8.19 10.09 17.55
N SER A 203 -9.49 10.19 17.29
CA SER A 203 -10.08 9.53 16.12
C SER A 203 -9.61 10.14 14.80
N ARG A 204 -9.32 11.45 14.75
CA ARG A 204 -8.73 12.09 13.56
C ARG A 204 -7.30 11.60 13.31
N LEU A 205 -6.46 11.65 14.34
CA LEU A 205 -5.05 11.24 14.24
C LEU A 205 -4.92 9.73 13.98
N SER A 206 -5.81 8.90 14.54
CA SER A 206 -5.83 7.46 14.27
C SER A 206 -6.15 7.14 12.79
N ARG A 207 -7.07 7.89 12.17
CA ARG A 207 -7.34 7.77 10.71
C ARG A 207 -6.18 8.24 9.86
N GLU A 208 -5.53 9.35 10.24
CA GLU A 208 -4.34 9.83 9.55
C GLU A 208 -3.21 8.80 9.62
N ASN A 209 -2.97 8.25 10.81
CA ASN A 209 -2.02 7.16 11.02
C ASN A 209 -2.37 5.92 10.21
N TRP A 210 -3.66 5.60 10.06
CA TRP A 210 -4.09 4.49 9.21
C TRP A 210 -3.58 4.66 7.77
N PHE A 211 -3.83 5.82 7.15
CA PHE A 211 -3.38 6.06 5.78
C PHE A 211 -1.86 6.04 5.64
N LEU A 212 -1.13 6.64 6.58
CA LEU A 212 0.33 6.64 6.57
C LEU A 212 0.89 5.21 6.70
N LEU A 213 0.29 4.38 7.55
CA LEU A 213 0.72 3.00 7.74
C LEU A 213 0.30 2.08 6.60
N GLU A 214 -0.83 2.35 5.96
CA GLU A 214 -1.25 1.67 4.74
C GLU A 214 -0.28 1.98 3.59
N GLU A 215 0.12 3.25 3.41
CA GLU A 215 1.14 3.67 2.44
C GLU A 215 2.50 2.97 2.68
N LEU A 216 2.89 2.80 3.95
CA LEU A 216 4.11 2.06 4.31
C LEU A 216 3.97 0.54 4.13
N ASN A 217 2.77 0.01 4.30
CA ASN A 217 2.49 -1.41 4.13
C ASN A 217 2.28 -1.80 2.66
N ASP A 218 2.02 -0.81 1.80
CA ASP A 218 1.44 -1.01 0.48
C ASP A 218 2.29 -1.91 -0.42
N TYR A 219 1.53 -2.73 -1.14
CA TYR A 219 1.89 -4.04 -1.66
C TYR A 219 2.84 -3.96 -2.87
N PHE A 220 3.53 -5.07 -3.14
CA PHE A 220 4.40 -5.36 -4.30
C PHE A 220 5.82 -4.80 -4.35
N GLY A 221 6.23 -3.84 -3.53
CA GLY A 221 7.55 -3.21 -3.75
C GLY A 221 7.69 -2.56 -5.14
N LEU A 222 6.57 -2.36 -5.86
CA LEU A 222 6.50 -1.66 -7.15
C LEU A 222 6.48 -0.13 -6.95
N LEU A 223 6.09 0.33 -5.76
CA LEU A 223 5.95 1.73 -5.35
C LEU A 223 6.83 2.06 -4.13
N ARG A 224 7.99 1.39 -3.98
CA ARG A 224 8.95 1.73 -2.92
C ARG A 224 9.72 2.99 -3.33
N LEU A 225 9.28 4.14 -2.81
CA LEU A 225 9.34 5.46 -3.47
C LEU A 225 8.72 5.37 -4.87
N ASN A 226 7.74 6.22 -5.19
CA ASN A 226 7.30 6.35 -6.57
C ASN A 226 8.56 6.64 -7.43
N PRO A 227 8.98 5.75 -8.35
CA PRO A 227 10.12 6.04 -9.21
C PRO A 227 9.89 7.35 -9.96
N SER A 228 8.62 7.71 -10.19
CA SER A 228 8.21 9.00 -10.71
C SER A 228 8.54 10.16 -9.76
N LEU A 229 8.45 10.02 -8.44
CA LEU A 229 8.87 11.08 -7.50
C LEU A 229 10.38 11.28 -7.53
N LEU A 230 11.17 10.21 -7.58
CA LEU A 230 12.63 10.29 -7.77
C LEU A 230 12.98 10.87 -9.14
N ASN A 231 12.26 10.48 -10.19
CA ASN A 231 12.47 10.99 -11.54
C ASN A 231 12.05 12.46 -11.65
N VAL A 232 10.97 12.89 -10.99
CA VAL A 232 10.56 14.29 -10.88
C VAL A 232 11.64 15.07 -10.12
N GLY A 233 12.12 14.55 -8.99
CA GLY A 233 13.20 15.16 -8.22
C GLY A 233 14.48 15.31 -9.03
N ARG A 234 14.92 14.25 -9.73
CA ARG A 234 16.07 14.28 -10.64
C ARG A 234 15.87 15.27 -11.78
N ALA A 235 14.73 15.24 -12.46
CA ALA A 235 14.44 16.14 -13.57
C ALA A 235 14.46 17.62 -13.15
N VAL A 236 13.93 17.95 -11.96
CA VAL A 236 13.98 19.30 -11.40
C VAL A 236 15.41 19.71 -11.04
N PHE A 237 16.20 18.78 -10.50
CA PHE A 237 17.57 19.04 -10.04
C PHE A 237 18.57 19.18 -11.21
N ASP A 238 18.53 18.24 -12.15
CA ASP A 238 19.41 18.19 -13.33
C ASP A 238 19.22 19.43 -14.21
N MET A 239 17.99 19.98 -14.25
CA MET A 239 17.62 21.10 -15.12
C MET A 239 17.35 22.41 -14.37
N VAL A 240 17.59 22.46 -13.05
CA VAL A 240 17.50 23.66 -12.20
C VAL A 240 16.16 24.41 -12.34
N GLY A 241 15.02 23.71 -12.37
CA GLY A 241 13.73 24.39 -12.50
C GLY A 241 12.52 23.51 -12.84
N TYR A 242 11.37 24.16 -13.01
CA TYR A 242 10.11 23.54 -13.45
C TYR A 242 10.09 23.39 -14.97
N GLN A 243 9.80 22.18 -15.45
CA GLN A 243 10.03 21.77 -16.85
C GLN A 243 8.76 21.40 -17.61
N ILE A 244 7.61 21.31 -16.94
CA ILE A 244 6.38 20.93 -17.61
C ILE A 244 5.88 22.18 -18.33
N GLU A 245 6.06 22.20 -19.64
CA GLU A 245 5.59 23.27 -20.49
C GLU A 245 4.06 23.33 -20.51
N SER A 246 3.53 24.51 -20.83
CA SER A 246 2.10 24.68 -20.95
C SER A 246 1.54 23.71 -22.00
N PRO A 247 0.35 23.12 -21.79
CA PRO A 247 -0.31 22.33 -22.83
C PRO A 247 -0.64 23.11 -24.12
N LEU A 248 -0.45 24.44 -24.10
CA LEU A 248 -0.62 25.36 -25.22
C LEU A 248 0.70 25.72 -25.92
N GLU A 249 1.84 25.33 -25.35
CA GLU A 249 3.16 25.48 -25.99
C GLU A 249 3.20 24.61 -27.25
N ARG A 250 3.84 25.12 -28.30
CA ARG A 250 3.78 24.57 -29.64
C ARG A 250 5.18 24.11 -30.04
N ASN A 251 5.37 22.79 -30.16
CA ASN A 251 6.64 22.14 -30.51
C ASN A 251 6.96 22.20 -32.02
N TRP A 252 6.84 23.36 -32.65
CA TRP A 252 7.16 23.55 -34.06
C TRP A 252 8.16 24.67 -34.30
#